data_AF-A0A7G6YXD1-F1
#
_entry.id   AF-A0A7G6YXD1-F1
#
_cell.length_a   1.000
_cell.length_b   1.000
_cell.length_c   1.000
_cell.angle_alpha   90.00
_cell.angle_beta   90.00
_cell.angle_gamma   90.00
#
_symmetry.space_group_name_H-M   'P 1'
#
loop_
_entity.id
_entity.type
_entity.pdbx_description
1 polymer ?
#
loop_
_entity_poly.entity_id
_entity_poly.type
_entity_poly.pdbx_seq_one_letter_code
_entity_poly.pdbx_strand_id
1 'polypeptide(L)'
;MQWWNSLVRWVQSDDGWRVVSEAVVPFVAILVAGVVAALIGRAALKRVVRLHDDEAKASAIAGIVAASRKAATWSSLGAEERTFTDHLAQEAEVRLRLLPVTGSGLAASWAEHQLGEIKRDSASYGHQPEQSLAEFRDRLLDWQSRPSRAKKLFRADLERWRYEDAEQATEAEQRQRDWKAERDGQRAAPASGSGPAAPARRADEPVEVTPFVPERRTPTAPTPLTDEHAAFRPTSPARHEPVRPREQAPTEAMPAQRDSSDDGDDDTDRYGDPVSATQVRDRTTPDA
;
A
#
# COMPACT_ATOMS: atom_id res chain seq x y z
N MET A 1 35.46 -46.88 30.80
CA MET A 1 36.76 -46.26 31.15
C MET A 1 37.92 -46.79 30.30
N GLN A 2 38.15 -48.11 30.20
CA GLN A 2 39.29 -48.66 29.43
C GLN A 2 39.23 -48.37 27.92
N TRP A 3 38.07 -48.49 27.27
CA TRP A 3 37.93 -48.18 25.83
C TRP A 3 38.29 -46.73 25.47
N TRP A 4 37.86 -45.76 26.27
CA TRP A 4 38.21 -44.35 26.10
C TRP A 4 39.72 -44.12 26.21
N ASN A 5 40.36 -44.75 27.20
CA ASN A 5 41.80 -44.61 27.40
C ASN A 5 42.61 -45.28 26.27
N SER A 6 42.14 -46.40 25.74
CA SER A 6 42.73 -47.08 24.58
C SER A 6 42.62 -46.23 23.31
N LEU A 7 41.49 -45.55 23.11
CA LEU A 7 41.28 -44.64 21.97
C LEU A 7 42.23 -43.43 22.04
N VAL A 8 42.32 -42.78 23.20
CA VAL A 8 43.21 -41.62 23.39
C VAL A 8 44.67 -42.01 23.20
N ARG A 9 45.10 -43.17 23.73
CA ARG A 9 46.46 -43.69 23.56
C ARG A 9 46.78 -44.02 22.10
N TRP A 10 45.82 -44.57 21.36
CA TRP A 10 45.99 -44.83 19.93
C TRP A 10 46.07 -43.53 19.12
N VAL A 11 45.21 -42.54 19.37
CA VAL A 11 45.26 -41.22 18.72
C VAL A 11 46.60 -40.51 18.96
N GLN A 12 47.20 -40.71 20.13
CA GLN A 12 48.52 -40.15 20.48
C GLN A 12 49.71 -40.97 19.93
N SER A 13 49.48 -42.14 19.33
CA SER A 13 50.53 -42.89 18.65
C SER A 13 50.82 -42.30 17.26
N ASP A 14 52.03 -42.50 16.72
CA ASP A 14 52.45 -41.93 15.44
C ASP A 14 51.52 -42.34 14.27
N ASP A 15 51.08 -43.60 14.25
CA ASP A 15 50.14 -44.11 13.22
C ASP A 15 48.73 -43.51 13.38
N GLY A 16 48.25 -43.39 14.61
CA GLY A 16 46.93 -42.78 14.88
C GLY A 16 46.90 -41.30 14.57
N TRP A 17 47.95 -40.56 14.93
CA TRP A 17 48.07 -39.13 14.66
C TRP A 17 48.14 -38.83 13.16
N ARG A 18 48.82 -39.69 12.38
CA ARG A 18 48.89 -39.58 10.92
C ARG A 18 47.51 -39.72 10.28
N VAL A 19 46.74 -40.74 10.63
CA VAL A 19 45.37 -40.95 10.11
C VAL A 19 44.44 -39.81 10.53
N VAL A 20 44.55 -39.34 11.78
CA VAL A 20 43.74 -38.21 12.25
C VAL A 20 44.03 -36.95 11.43
N SER A 21 45.31 -36.64 11.21
CA SER A 21 45.71 -35.41 10.51
C SER A 21 45.45 -35.46 9.00
N GLU A 22 45.71 -36.59 8.35
CA GLU A 22 45.58 -36.74 6.89
C GLU A 22 44.13 -36.97 6.44
N ALA A 23 43.28 -37.60 7.26
CA ALA A 23 41.93 -38.00 6.85
C ALA A 23 40.82 -37.42 7.74
N VAL A 24 40.93 -37.55 9.06
CA VAL A 24 39.82 -37.16 9.97
C VAL A 24 39.66 -35.64 10.04
N VAL A 25 40.75 -34.91 10.21
CA VAL A 25 40.74 -33.44 10.28
C VAL A 25 40.15 -32.82 9.00
N PRO A 26 40.60 -33.15 7.78
CA PRO A 26 40.00 -32.56 6.58
C PRO A 26 38.54 -33.00 6.39
N PHE A 27 38.18 -34.24 6.73
CA PHE A 27 36.79 -34.69 6.67
C PHE A 27 35.88 -33.87 7.58
N VAL A 28 36.28 -33.68 8.85
CA VAL A 28 35.53 -32.85 9.80
C VAL A 28 35.51 -31.39 9.36
N ALA A 29 36.61 -30.87 8.81
CA ALA A 29 36.66 -29.51 8.28
C ALA A 29 35.64 -29.31 7.14
N ILE A 30 35.52 -30.27 6.22
CA ILE A 30 34.51 -30.24 5.14
C ILE A 30 33.10 -30.28 5.73
N LEU A 31 32.83 -31.12 6.74
CA LEU A 31 31.53 -31.18 7.39
C LEU A 31 31.17 -29.85 8.07
N VAL A 32 32.10 -29.27 8.84
CA VAL A 32 31.91 -27.98 9.50
C VAL A 32 31.70 -26.87 8.46
N ALA A 33 32.50 -26.83 7.40
CA ALA A 33 32.35 -25.89 6.31
C ALA A 33 30.97 -26.03 5.64
N GLY A 34 30.50 -27.25 5.39
CA GLY A 34 29.17 -27.53 4.84
C GLY A 34 28.04 -27.05 5.75
N VAL A 35 28.15 -27.29 7.06
CA VAL A 35 27.15 -26.82 8.04
C VAL A 35 27.11 -25.30 8.11
N VAL A 36 28.27 -24.64 8.19
CA VAL A 36 28.36 -23.18 8.22
C VAL A 36 27.80 -22.57 6.93
N ALA A 37 28.18 -23.12 5.77
CA ALA A 37 27.65 -22.68 4.48
C ALA A 37 26.12 -22.84 4.40
N ALA A 38 25.57 -23.96 4.88
CA ALA A 38 24.13 -24.20 4.89
C ALA A 38 23.38 -23.21 5.80
N LEU A 39 23.94 -22.87 6.98
CA LEU A 39 23.33 -21.90 7.89
C LEU A 39 23.32 -20.49 7.30
N ILE A 40 24.42 -20.07 6.68
CA ILE A 40 24.52 -18.78 5.99
C ILE A 40 23.53 -18.73 4.82
N GLY A 41 23.51 -19.78 3.98
CA GLY A 41 22.58 -19.88 2.84
C GLY A 41 21.12 -19.79 3.29
N ARG A 42 20.75 -20.49 4.36
CA ARG A 42 19.39 -20.43 4.94
C ARG A 42 19.04 -19.04 5.47
N ALA A 43 19.98 -18.37 6.14
CA ALA A 43 19.76 -17.02 6.66
C ALA A 43 19.60 -15.99 5.53
N ALA A 44 20.44 -16.08 4.49
CA ALA A 44 20.35 -15.23 3.31
C ALA A 44 19.01 -15.40 2.59
N LEU A 45 18.56 -16.63 2.37
CA LEU A 45 17.27 -16.89 1.72
C LEU A 45 16.09 -16.33 2.53
N LYS A 46 16.10 -16.52 3.86
CA LYS A 46 15.08 -15.92 4.75
C LYS A 46 15.08 -14.40 4.69
N ARG A 47 16.25 -13.77 4.62
CA ARG A 47 16.38 -12.31 4.52
C ARG A 47 15.81 -11.78 3.20
N VAL A 48 16.10 -12.45 2.09
CA VAL A 48 15.59 -12.09 0.76
C VAL A 48 14.06 -12.17 0.73
N VAL A 49 13.48 -13.25 1.25
CA VAL A 49 12.01 -13.40 1.33
C VAL A 49 11.39 -12.27 2.15
N ARG A 50 11.93 -11.96 3.34
CA ARG A 50 11.42 -10.85 4.16
C ARG A 50 11.51 -9.51 3.45
N LEU A 51 12.61 -9.25 2.75
CA LEU A 51 12.78 -8.01 1.99
C LEU A 51 11.72 -7.89 0.88
N HIS A 52 11.44 -8.99 0.16
CA HIS A 52 10.37 -9.02 -0.83
C HIS A 52 8.98 -8.81 -0.21
N ASP A 53 8.70 -9.42 0.95
CA ASP A 53 7.43 -9.23 1.66
C ASP A 53 7.27 -7.77 2.13
N ASP A 54 8.35 -7.15 2.60
CA ASP A 54 8.35 -5.75 3.03
C ASP A 54 8.17 -4.79 1.86
N GLU A 55 8.81 -5.05 0.73
CA GLU A 55 8.66 -4.29 -0.52
C GLU A 55 7.23 -4.43 -1.11
N ALA A 56 6.68 -5.63 -1.09
CA ALA A 56 5.32 -5.88 -1.55
C ALA A 56 4.28 -5.14 -0.69
N LYS A 57 4.45 -5.15 0.65
CA LYS A 57 3.62 -4.34 1.55
C LYS A 57 3.76 -2.85 1.26
N ALA A 58 5.01 -2.36 1.15
CA ALA A 58 5.29 -0.95 0.93
C ALA A 58 4.67 -0.44 -0.38
N SER A 59 4.82 -1.20 -1.47
CA SER A 59 4.26 -0.84 -2.78
C SER A 59 2.72 -0.86 -2.80
N ALA A 60 2.09 -1.84 -2.14
CA ALA A 60 0.63 -1.88 -2.03
C ALA A 60 0.09 -0.68 -1.22
N ILE A 61 0.72 -0.36 -0.09
CA ILE A 61 0.35 0.79 0.75
C ILE A 61 0.60 2.10 0.02
N ALA A 62 1.73 2.24 -0.70
CA ALA A 62 2.01 3.42 -1.50
C ALA A 62 0.94 3.65 -2.57
N GLY A 63 0.51 2.58 -3.26
CA GLY A 63 -0.55 2.64 -4.26
C GLY A 63 -1.89 3.12 -3.69
N ILE A 64 -2.33 2.54 -2.56
CA ILE A 64 -3.62 2.91 -1.97
C ILE A 64 -3.58 4.32 -1.36
N VAL A 65 -2.46 4.73 -0.76
CA VAL A 65 -2.27 6.09 -0.24
C VAL A 65 -2.24 7.12 -1.38
N ALA A 66 -1.64 6.79 -2.52
CA ALA A 66 -1.66 7.66 -3.71
C ALA A 66 -3.08 7.85 -4.25
N ALA A 67 -3.86 6.77 -4.37
CA ALA A 67 -5.27 6.84 -4.74
C ALA A 67 -6.10 7.66 -3.72
N SER A 68 -5.83 7.48 -2.43
CA SER A 68 -6.52 8.18 -1.34
C SER A 68 -6.24 9.68 -1.32
N ARG A 69 -5.02 10.10 -1.63
CA ARG A 69 -4.67 11.53 -1.81
C ARG A 69 -5.53 12.16 -2.90
N LYS A 70 -5.78 11.44 -3.98
CA LYS A 70 -6.63 11.92 -5.07
C LYS A 70 -8.11 11.91 -4.67
N ALA A 71 -8.54 10.93 -3.89
CA ALA A 71 -9.87 10.87 -3.30
C ALA A 71 -10.16 11.99 -2.29
N ALA A 72 -9.16 12.51 -1.58
CA ALA A 72 -9.33 13.65 -0.67
C ALA A 72 -9.77 14.94 -1.41
N THR A 73 -9.50 15.04 -2.71
CA THR A 73 -9.92 16.16 -3.56
C THR A 73 -11.08 15.80 -4.50
N TRP A 74 -11.77 14.68 -4.25
CA TRP A 74 -12.75 14.05 -5.15
C TRP A 74 -13.85 14.99 -5.67
N SER A 75 -14.35 15.89 -4.81
CA SER A 75 -15.35 16.91 -5.18
C SER A 75 -14.89 17.83 -6.32
N SER A 76 -13.59 18.10 -6.42
CA SER A 76 -12.99 18.98 -7.44
C SER A 76 -12.56 18.26 -8.73
N LEU A 77 -12.50 16.92 -8.73
CA LEU A 77 -12.12 16.13 -9.90
C LEU A 77 -13.19 16.12 -11.00
N GLY A 78 -12.74 16.07 -12.25
CA GLY A 78 -13.59 15.77 -13.41
C GLY A 78 -14.04 14.29 -13.49
N ALA A 79 -15.02 13.99 -14.34
CA ALA A 79 -15.60 12.64 -14.43
C ALA A 79 -14.59 11.55 -14.85
N GLU A 80 -13.76 11.81 -15.87
CA GLU A 80 -12.74 10.85 -16.31
C GLU A 80 -11.69 10.60 -15.23
N GLU A 81 -11.28 11.66 -14.52
CA GLU A 81 -10.28 11.59 -13.46
C GLU A 81 -10.79 10.81 -12.24
N ARG A 82 -12.09 10.91 -11.95
CA ARG A 82 -12.77 10.09 -10.93
C ARG A 82 -12.72 8.60 -11.29
N THR A 83 -13.10 8.24 -12.52
CA THR A 83 -13.04 6.85 -13.00
C THR A 83 -11.61 6.30 -12.95
N PHE A 84 -10.62 7.09 -13.38
CA PHE A 84 -9.21 6.69 -13.29
C PHE A 84 -8.76 6.47 -11.83
N THR A 85 -9.15 7.37 -10.92
CA THR A 85 -8.86 7.26 -9.49
C THR A 85 -9.52 6.02 -8.87
N ASP A 86 -10.74 5.67 -9.28
CA ASP A 86 -11.41 4.44 -8.88
C ASP A 86 -10.66 3.20 -9.34
N HIS A 87 -10.22 3.17 -10.60
CA HIS A 87 -9.40 2.07 -11.10
C HIS A 87 -8.09 1.92 -10.34
N LEU A 88 -7.38 3.02 -10.04
CA LEU A 88 -6.17 3.00 -9.23
C LEU A 88 -6.42 2.47 -7.81
N ALA A 89 -7.52 2.91 -7.20
CA ALA A 89 -7.93 2.43 -5.87
C ALA A 89 -8.21 0.93 -5.90
N GLN A 90 -8.98 0.45 -6.88
CA GLN A 90 -9.30 -0.97 -7.05
C GLN A 90 -8.04 -1.82 -7.29
N GLU A 91 -7.11 -1.38 -8.14
CA GLU A 91 -5.88 -2.12 -8.39
C GLU A 91 -5.01 -2.21 -7.13
N ALA A 92 -4.86 -1.10 -6.40
CA ALA A 92 -4.11 -1.08 -5.15
C ALA A 92 -4.76 -1.97 -4.07
N GLU A 93 -6.09 -1.97 -4.01
CA GLU A 93 -6.89 -2.77 -3.07
C GLU A 93 -6.77 -4.28 -3.37
N VAL A 94 -6.82 -4.67 -4.64
CA VAL A 94 -6.53 -6.05 -5.07
C VAL A 94 -5.12 -6.47 -4.66
N ARG A 95 -4.11 -5.62 -4.90
CA ARG A 95 -2.73 -5.91 -4.46
C ARG A 95 -2.64 -6.08 -2.95
N LEU A 96 -3.34 -5.23 -2.18
CA LEU A 96 -3.40 -5.32 -0.73
C LEU A 96 -4.03 -6.64 -0.26
N ARG A 97 -5.11 -7.11 -0.91
CA ARG A 97 -5.75 -8.42 -0.62
C ARG A 97 -4.84 -9.61 -0.91
N LEU A 98 -4.07 -9.54 -1.98
CA LEU A 98 -3.21 -10.63 -2.44
C LEU A 98 -1.90 -10.76 -1.66
N LEU A 99 -1.61 -9.83 -0.74
CA LEU A 99 -0.41 -9.91 0.09
C LEU A 99 -0.42 -11.16 1.00
N PRO A 100 0.73 -11.86 1.13
CA PRO A 100 0.88 -13.01 2.01
C PRO A 100 1.08 -12.59 3.48
N VAL A 101 0.24 -11.68 3.99
CA VAL A 101 0.38 -11.06 5.30
C VAL A 101 -0.91 -11.23 6.10
N THR A 102 -0.78 -11.46 7.40
CA THR A 102 -1.94 -11.68 8.26
C THR A 102 -2.87 -10.47 8.28
N GLY A 103 -4.15 -10.70 7.97
CA GLY A 103 -5.15 -9.64 7.97
C GLY A 103 -5.10 -8.72 6.75
N SER A 104 -4.43 -9.11 5.67
CA SER A 104 -4.45 -8.40 4.38
C SER A 104 -5.87 -8.13 3.88
N GLY A 105 -6.72 -9.15 3.85
CA GLY A 105 -8.12 -9.00 3.46
C GLY A 105 -8.91 -8.04 4.37
N LEU A 106 -8.68 -8.07 5.69
CA LEU A 106 -9.33 -7.13 6.62
C LEU A 106 -8.83 -5.70 6.40
N ALA A 107 -7.54 -5.51 6.16
CA ALA A 107 -6.96 -4.20 5.84
C ALA A 107 -7.54 -3.64 4.54
N ALA A 108 -7.75 -4.49 3.53
CA ALA A 108 -8.35 -4.09 2.27
C ALA A 108 -9.83 -3.70 2.42
N SER A 109 -10.66 -4.51 3.09
CA SER A 109 -12.05 -4.14 3.36
C SER A 109 -12.18 -2.88 4.22
N TRP A 110 -11.30 -2.73 5.21
CA TRP A 110 -11.23 -1.52 6.02
C TRP A 110 -10.85 -0.29 5.17
N ALA A 111 -9.86 -0.45 4.29
CA ALA A 111 -9.41 0.64 3.44
C ALA A 111 -10.44 1.04 2.38
N GLU A 112 -11.20 0.09 1.84
CA GLU A 112 -12.31 0.34 0.92
C GLU A 112 -13.37 1.24 1.56
N HIS A 113 -13.77 0.92 2.80
CA HIS A 113 -14.74 1.72 3.55
C HIS A 113 -14.18 3.12 3.88
N GLN A 114 -12.95 3.19 4.41
CA GLN A 114 -12.34 4.47 4.77
C GLN A 114 -12.11 5.38 3.55
N LEU A 115 -11.83 4.79 2.37
CA LEU A 115 -11.73 5.55 1.13
C LEU A 115 -13.08 6.14 0.71
N GLY A 116 -14.18 5.42 0.95
CA GLY A 116 -15.54 5.93 0.78
C GLY A 116 -15.83 7.13 1.69
N GLU A 117 -15.43 7.05 2.95
CA GLU A 117 -15.51 8.17 3.91
C GLU A 117 -14.69 9.39 3.44
N ILE A 118 -13.42 9.19 3.07
CA ILE A 118 -12.55 10.28 2.57
C ILE A 118 -13.16 10.97 1.34
N LYS A 119 -13.78 10.21 0.43
CA LYS A 119 -14.49 10.77 -0.73
C LYS A 119 -15.70 11.61 -0.30
N ARG A 120 -16.47 11.15 0.68
CA ARG A 120 -17.63 11.88 1.22
C ARG A 120 -17.20 13.17 1.94
N ASP A 121 -16.11 13.10 2.71
CA ASP A 121 -15.51 14.24 3.41
C ASP A 121 -15.02 15.32 2.44
N SER A 122 -14.51 14.94 1.27
CA SER A 122 -14.00 15.89 0.26
C SER A 122 -15.04 16.93 -0.23
N ALA A 123 -16.33 16.61 -0.11
CA ALA A 123 -17.42 17.50 -0.50
C ALA A 123 -18.03 18.26 0.69
N SER A 124 -17.65 17.91 1.91
CA SER A 124 -18.23 18.44 3.15
C SER A 124 -17.39 19.61 3.67
N TYR A 125 -17.92 20.83 3.56
CA TYR A 125 -17.25 22.12 3.86
C TYR A 125 -16.71 22.33 5.30
N GLY A 126 -16.71 21.32 6.17
CA GLY A 126 -16.19 21.41 7.54
C GLY A 126 -15.45 20.16 8.03
N HIS A 127 -15.43 19.08 7.25
CA HIS A 127 -14.58 17.93 7.54
C HIS A 127 -13.30 18.11 6.75
N GLN A 128 -12.15 17.98 7.42
CA GLN A 128 -10.86 18.25 6.80
C GLN A 128 -10.35 16.93 6.17
N PRO A 129 -10.50 16.73 4.85
CA PRO A 129 -10.16 15.46 4.22
C PRO A 129 -8.67 15.11 4.39
N GLU A 130 -7.81 16.11 4.63
CA GLU A 130 -6.40 15.92 4.95
C GLU A 130 -6.19 15.20 6.30
N GLN A 131 -7.06 15.43 7.29
CA GLN A 131 -6.99 14.74 8.58
C GLN A 131 -7.41 13.27 8.42
N SER A 132 -8.56 13.02 7.80
CA SER A 132 -9.04 11.65 7.51
C SER A 132 -8.00 10.86 6.69
N LEU A 133 -7.33 11.52 5.74
CA LEU A 133 -6.24 10.95 4.96
C LEU A 133 -4.99 10.65 5.79
N ALA A 134 -4.60 11.54 6.71
CA ALA A 134 -3.46 11.33 7.59
C ALA A 134 -3.68 10.12 8.51
N GLU A 135 -4.84 10.04 9.15
CA GLU A 135 -5.23 8.90 10.00
C GLU A 135 -5.28 7.59 9.20
N PHE A 136 -5.84 7.65 7.98
CA PHE A 136 -5.87 6.51 7.07
C PHE A 136 -4.45 5.98 6.77
N ARG A 137 -3.54 6.87 6.37
CA ARG A 137 -2.14 6.53 6.09
C ARG A 137 -1.48 5.93 7.33
N ASP A 138 -1.64 6.58 8.48
CA ASP A 138 -0.93 6.20 9.69
C ASP A 138 -1.40 4.83 10.20
N ARG A 139 -2.68 4.49 10.06
CA ARG A 139 -3.19 3.15 10.37
C ARG A 139 -2.69 2.08 9.42
N LEU A 140 -2.54 2.39 8.12
CA LEU A 140 -1.91 1.45 7.17
C LEU A 140 -0.42 1.25 7.48
N LEU A 141 0.30 2.29 7.90
CA LEU A 141 1.70 2.17 8.33
C LEU A 141 1.83 1.39 9.64
N ASP A 142 0.92 1.58 10.61
CA ASP A 142 0.89 0.74 11.81
C ASP A 142 0.63 -0.72 11.44
N TRP A 143 -0.30 -1.00 10.51
CA TRP A 143 -0.50 -2.35 9.99
C TRP A 143 0.73 -2.91 9.29
N GLN A 144 1.45 -2.12 8.49
CA GLN A 144 2.69 -2.55 7.85
C GLN A 144 3.73 -3.04 8.86
N SER A 145 3.86 -2.30 9.97
CA SER A 145 4.81 -2.59 11.03
C SER A 145 4.36 -3.74 11.95
N ARG A 146 3.05 -3.82 12.24
CA ARG A 146 2.44 -4.72 13.25
C ARG A 146 1.10 -5.29 12.76
N PRO A 147 1.11 -6.14 11.72
CA PRO A 147 -0.13 -6.60 11.07
C PRO A 147 -1.04 -7.39 12.01
N SER A 148 -0.47 -8.17 12.94
CA SER A 148 -1.23 -8.95 13.92
C SER A 148 -1.96 -8.12 14.97
N ARG A 149 -1.48 -6.90 15.26
CA ARG A 149 -2.14 -5.98 16.20
C ARG A 149 -3.20 -5.16 15.45
N ALA A 150 -2.81 -4.54 14.34
CA ALA A 150 -3.69 -3.69 13.54
C ALA A 150 -4.91 -4.45 12.99
N LYS A 151 -4.78 -5.74 12.62
CA LYS A 151 -5.93 -6.54 12.17
C LYS A 151 -7.08 -6.60 13.19
N LYS A 152 -6.78 -6.47 14.49
CA LYS A 152 -7.81 -6.45 15.53
C LYS A 152 -8.58 -5.14 15.52
N LEU A 153 -7.88 -4.02 15.31
CA LEU A 153 -8.50 -2.70 15.18
C LEU A 153 -9.36 -2.65 13.92
N PHE A 154 -8.83 -3.09 12.78
CA PHE A 154 -9.61 -3.15 11.53
C PHE A 154 -10.84 -4.02 11.65
N ARG A 155 -10.75 -5.17 12.35
CA ARG A 155 -11.93 -6.00 12.62
C ARG A 155 -12.96 -5.27 13.47
N ALA A 156 -12.52 -4.63 14.56
CA ALA A 156 -13.41 -3.90 15.45
C ALA A 156 -14.10 -2.72 14.73
N ASP A 157 -13.36 -1.99 13.89
CA ASP A 157 -13.91 -0.92 13.06
C ASP A 157 -14.95 -1.46 12.06
N LEU A 158 -14.63 -2.55 11.34
CA LEU A 158 -15.55 -3.18 10.40
C LEU A 158 -16.80 -3.72 11.10
N GLU A 159 -16.67 -4.31 12.28
CA GLU A 159 -17.81 -4.75 13.08
C GLU A 159 -18.68 -3.57 13.50
N ARG A 160 -18.06 -2.49 14.00
CA ARG A 160 -18.76 -1.25 14.35
C ARG A 160 -19.52 -0.68 13.17
N TRP A 161 -18.89 -0.52 12.01
CA TRP A 161 -19.54 0.02 10.81
C TRP A 161 -20.69 -0.86 10.32
N ARG A 162 -20.56 -2.20 10.41
CA ARG A 162 -21.67 -3.10 10.09
C ARG A 162 -22.90 -2.89 10.96
N TYR A 163 -22.72 -2.51 12.23
CA TYR A 163 -23.84 -2.16 13.11
C TYR A 163 -24.41 -0.78 12.75
N GLU A 164 -23.56 0.22 12.53
CA GLU A 164 -23.97 1.58 12.11
C GLU A 164 -24.75 1.57 10.79
N ASP A 165 -24.31 0.78 9.80
CA ASP A 165 -24.99 0.63 8.51
C ASP A 165 -26.37 -0.03 8.67
N ALA A 166 -26.50 -1.02 9.56
CA ALA A 166 -27.76 -1.70 9.83
C ALA A 166 -28.78 -0.79 10.54
N GLU A 167 -28.30 0.04 11.47
CA GLU A 167 -29.11 1.06 12.14
C GLU A 167 -29.60 2.11 11.13
N GLN A 168 -28.69 2.65 10.31
CA GLN A 168 -29.04 3.63 9.26
C GLN A 168 -30.06 3.08 8.25
N ALA A 169 -29.93 1.82 7.85
CA ALA A 169 -30.88 1.17 6.95
C ALA A 169 -32.28 1.09 7.59
N THR A 170 -32.35 0.67 8.85
CA THR A 170 -33.61 0.57 9.61
C THR A 170 -34.29 1.93 9.74
N GLU A 171 -33.54 2.99 10.04
CA GLU A 171 -34.07 4.34 10.11
C GLU A 171 -34.54 4.86 8.74
N ALA A 172 -33.79 4.57 7.67
CA ALA A 172 -34.18 4.96 6.32
C ALA A 172 -35.52 4.31 5.90
N GLU A 173 -35.72 3.04 6.24
CA GLU A 173 -36.98 2.33 6.02
C GLU A 173 -38.14 2.90 6.86
N GLN A 174 -37.88 3.31 8.10
CA GLN A 174 -38.87 3.99 8.94
C GLN A 174 -39.26 5.34 8.33
N ARG A 175 -38.28 6.20 8.00
CA ARG A 175 -38.52 7.48 7.32
C ARG A 175 -39.29 7.32 6.01
N GLN A 176 -38.98 6.27 5.25
CA GLN A 176 -39.72 5.98 4.01
C GLN A 176 -41.17 5.55 4.27
N ARG A 177 -41.44 4.81 5.36
CA ARG A 177 -42.81 4.45 5.76
C ARG A 177 -43.59 5.67 6.23
N ASP A 178 -42.99 6.52 7.05
CA ASP A 178 -43.62 7.73 7.57
C ASP A 178 -43.96 8.71 6.44
N TRP A 179 -43.02 8.93 5.52
CA TRP A 179 -43.25 9.78 4.35
C TRP A 179 -44.38 9.27 3.44
N LYS A 180 -44.49 7.93 3.28
CA LYS A 180 -45.61 7.32 2.54
C LYS A 180 -46.94 7.54 3.27
N ALA A 181 -46.97 7.33 4.59
CA ALA A 181 -48.16 7.54 5.40
C ALA A 181 -48.63 9.01 5.38
N GLU A 182 -47.71 9.97 5.43
CA GLU A 182 -48.01 11.40 5.27
C GLU A 182 -48.59 11.72 3.88
N ARG A 183 -48.03 11.16 2.80
CA ARG A 183 -48.59 11.35 1.45
C ARG A 183 -49.96 10.74 1.27
N ASP A 184 -50.19 9.55 1.83
CA ASP A 184 -51.48 8.87 1.73
C ASP A 184 -52.55 9.58 2.57
N GLY A 185 -52.19 10.10 3.75
CA GLY A 185 -53.05 10.96 4.57
C GLY A 185 -53.40 12.30 3.89
N GLN A 186 -52.42 12.94 3.24
CA GLN A 186 -52.64 14.17 2.47
C GLN A 186 -53.53 13.95 1.24
N ARG A 187 -53.49 12.75 0.64
CA ARG A 187 -54.37 12.38 -0.48
C ARG A 187 -55.77 11.93 -0.03
N ALA A 188 -55.90 11.43 1.20
CA ALA A 188 -57.17 11.01 1.79
C ALA A 188 -57.93 12.14 2.51
N ALA A 189 -57.34 13.34 2.66
CA ALA A 189 -58.06 14.52 3.14
C ALA A 189 -59.23 14.84 2.19
N PRO A 190 -60.47 14.94 2.68
CA PRO A 190 -61.64 15.17 1.83
C PRO A 190 -61.56 16.56 1.22
N ALA A 191 -61.64 16.63 -0.11
CA ALA A 191 -62.01 17.84 -0.83
C ALA A 191 -63.47 18.19 -0.48
N SER A 192 -63.70 18.78 0.69
CA SER A 192 -64.91 19.51 0.99
C SER A 192 -64.77 20.91 0.39
N GLY A 193 -65.13 21.02 -0.88
CA GLY A 193 -65.20 22.28 -1.63
C GLY A 193 -65.88 22.04 -2.97
N SER A 194 -67.20 22.21 -3.01
CA SER A 194 -68.06 21.95 -4.17
C SER A 194 -67.98 23.07 -5.23
N GLY A 195 -67.59 22.68 -6.46
CA GLY A 195 -68.15 23.14 -7.76
C GLY A 195 -67.43 24.27 -8.53
N PRO A 196 -67.70 24.48 -9.85
CA PRO A 196 -68.21 23.57 -10.88
C PRO A 196 -67.41 23.61 -12.23
N ALA A 197 -67.77 22.67 -13.11
CA ALA A 197 -67.73 22.74 -14.59
C ALA A 197 -66.39 22.92 -15.33
N ALA A 198 -66.04 21.85 -16.05
CA ALA A 198 -65.08 21.84 -17.14
C ALA A 198 -65.46 22.80 -18.28
N PRO A 199 -64.51 23.55 -18.85
CA PRO A 199 -64.59 23.96 -20.24
C PRO A 199 -63.99 22.88 -21.14
N ALA A 200 -64.82 22.33 -22.02
CA ALA A 200 -64.35 21.61 -23.19
C ALA A 200 -63.41 22.51 -24.00
N ARG A 201 -62.11 22.18 -24.00
CA ARG A 201 -61.16 22.80 -24.93
C ARG A 201 -61.22 22.03 -26.25
N ARG A 202 -61.72 22.76 -27.23
CA ARG A 202 -61.72 22.56 -28.68
C ARG A 202 -60.37 21.99 -29.17
N ALA A 203 -60.48 21.06 -30.12
CA ALA A 203 -59.40 20.52 -30.90
C ALA A 203 -58.58 21.61 -31.58
N ASP A 204 -57.26 21.54 -31.42
CA ASP A 204 -56.26 22.08 -32.34
C ASP A 204 -55.16 21.01 -32.49
N GLU A 205 -54.57 21.02 -33.67
CA GLU A 205 -53.72 20.03 -34.33
C GLU A 205 -52.53 19.40 -33.56
N PRO A 206 -52.04 18.23 -34.02
CA PRO A 206 -50.98 17.48 -33.37
C PRO A 206 -49.60 18.11 -33.63
N VAL A 207 -48.89 18.47 -32.56
CA VAL A 207 -47.42 18.62 -32.62
C VAL A 207 -46.83 17.26 -32.27
N GLU A 208 -46.32 16.58 -33.29
CA GLU A 208 -45.52 15.38 -33.19
C GLU A 208 -44.23 15.69 -32.40
N VAL A 209 -44.22 15.37 -31.10
CA VAL A 209 -42.98 15.26 -30.33
C VAL A 209 -42.77 13.77 -30.06
N THR A 210 -41.89 13.20 -30.87
CA THR A 210 -41.43 11.82 -30.83
C THR A 210 -41.14 11.39 -29.39
N PRO A 211 -41.70 10.27 -28.90
CA PRO A 211 -41.28 9.70 -27.63
C PRO A 211 -39.82 9.27 -27.74
N PHE A 212 -38.94 9.82 -26.91
CA PHE A 212 -37.62 9.25 -26.67
C PHE A 212 -37.83 7.87 -26.01
N VAL A 213 -37.77 6.84 -26.83
CA VAL A 213 -37.69 5.45 -26.37
C VAL A 213 -36.29 5.28 -25.75
N PRO A 214 -36.17 4.85 -24.49
CA PRO A 214 -34.87 4.47 -23.95
C PRO A 214 -34.41 3.23 -24.72
N GLU A 215 -33.42 3.43 -25.59
CA GLU A 215 -32.81 2.37 -26.38
C GLU A 215 -32.16 1.37 -25.43
N ARG A 216 -32.77 0.18 -25.33
CA ARG A 216 -32.19 -0.97 -24.65
C ARG A 216 -30.87 -1.28 -25.34
N ARG A 217 -29.75 -1.05 -24.65
CA ARG A 217 -28.44 -1.57 -25.08
C ARG A 217 -28.48 -3.09 -25.01
N THR A 218 -28.71 -3.74 -26.14
CA THR A 218 -28.34 -5.14 -26.36
C THR A 218 -26.83 -5.23 -26.61
N PRO A 219 -26.15 -6.24 -26.07
CA PRO A 219 -24.71 -6.42 -26.24
C PRO A 219 -24.40 -6.93 -27.66
N THR A 220 -23.65 -6.15 -28.43
CA THR A 220 -23.06 -6.63 -29.69
C THR A 220 -21.73 -7.30 -29.38
N ALA A 221 -21.71 -8.63 -29.46
CA ALA A 221 -20.51 -9.45 -29.59
C ALA A 221 -20.08 -9.52 -31.08
N PRO A 222 -18.83 -9.93 -31.39
CA PRO A 222 -17.98 -9.31 -32.40
C PRO A 222 -18.15 -9.90 -33.81
N THR A 223 -17.89 -9.10 -34.84
CA THR A 223 -17.75 -9.54 -36.24
C THR A 223 -16.28 -9.45 -36.66
N PRO A 224 -15.75 -10.46 -37.38
CA PRO A 224 -14.32 -10.74 -37.48
C PRO A 224 -13.67 -9.96 -38.63
N LEU A 225 -12.41 -9.55 -38.44
CA LEU A 225 -11.52 -9.16 -39.53
C LEU A 225 -10.54 -10.30 -39.75
N THR A 226 -10.74 -11.02 -40.86
CA THR A 226 -9.83 -12.06 -41.36
C THR A 226 -8.65 -11.40 -42.07
N ASP A 227 -7.46 -11.81 -41.62
CA ASP A 227 -6.14 -11.87 -42.24
C ASP A 227 -5.82 -11.02 -43.48
N GLU A 228 -4.84 -10.12 -43.33
CA GLU A 228 -3.76 -10.02 -44.31
C GLU A 228 -2.40 -10.13 -43.58
N HIS A 229 -1.75 -11.27 -43.80
CA HIS A 229 -0.41 -11.62 -43.37
C HIS A 229 0.63 -10.72 -44.04
N ALA A 230 1.37 -9.93 -43.26
CA ALA A 230 2.72 -9.48 -43.63
C ALA A 230 3.64 -9.50 -42.40
N ALA A 231 4.53 -10.48 -42.42
CA ALA A 231 5.54 -10.82 -41.43
C ALA A 231 6.30 -9.62 -40.80
N PHE A 232 6.21 -9.49 -39.48
CA PHE A 232 7.29 -8.88 -38.68
C PHE A 232 8.04 -10.00 -37.94
N ARG A 233 9.15 -10.41 -38.56
CA ARG A 233 10.21 -11.19 -37.92
C ARG A 233 10.94 -10.31 -36.89
N PRO A 234 11.48 -10.90 -35.80
CA PRO A 234 12.25 -10.17 -34.80
C PRO A 234 13.62 -9.78 -35.38
N THR A 235 13.94 -8.49 -35.37
CA THR A 235 15.30 -7.99 -35.62
C THR A 235 15.94 -7.55 -34.31
N SER A 236 16.74 -8.45 -33.74
CA SER A 236 17.96 -8.14 -32.99
C SER A 236 19.10 -8.49 -33.96
N PRO A 237 20.17 -7.69 -34.15
CA PRO A 237 21.00 -7.13 -33.07
C PRO A 237 21.58 -5.72 -33.32
N ALA A 238 21.82 -4.96 -32.24
CA ALA A 238 22.89 -3.96 -32.23
C ALA A 238 23.59 -3.99 -30.87
N ARG A 239 24.82 -4.52 -30.93
CA ARG A 239 25.85 -4.54 -29.91
C ARG A 239 26.06 -3.12 -29.35
N HIS A 240 25.74 -2.91 -28.06
CA HIS A 240 26.25 -1.75 -27.34
C HIS A 240 27.76 -1.91 -27.15
N GLU A 241 28.52 -1.12 -27.91
CA GLU A 241 29.94 -0.88 -27.67
C GLU A 241 30.11 -0.12 -26.35
N PRO A 242 31.08 -0.49 -25.50
CA PRO A 242 31.34 0.24 -24.28
C PRO A 242 31.94 1.61 -24.61
N VAL A 243 31.34 2.65 -24.06
CA VAL A 243 31.87 4.02 -24.06
C VAL A 243 33.27 3.98 -23.41
N ARG A 244 34.32 4.20 -24.20
CA ARG A 244 35.67 4.44 -23.67
C ARG A 244 35.71 5.80 -22.98
N PRO A 245 36.30 5.91 -21.79
CA PRO A 245 36.64 7.20 -21.21
C PRO A 245 37.64 7.93 -22.11
N ARG A 246 37.37 9.21 -22.36
CA ARG A 246 38.24 10.13 -23.08
C ARG A 246 39.54 10.31 -22.28
N GLU A 247 40.64 9.81 -22.82
CA GLU A 247 42.00 10.17 -22.39
C GLU A 247 42.17 11.70 -22.50
N GLN A 248 42.44 12.35 -21.38
CA GLN A 248 43.07 13.67 -21.35
C GLN A 248 44.54 13.45 -21.03
N ALA A 249 45.39 13.99 -21.90
CA ALA A 249 46.85 13.93 -21.85
C ALA A 249 47.42 14.70 -20.63
N PRO A 250 48.66 14.38 -20.20
CA PRO A 250 49.24 14.82 -18.94
C PRO A 250 49.78 16.25 -19.01
N THR A 251 49.54 17.05 -17.98
CA THR A 251 50.27 18.29 -17.73
C THR A 251 51.29 18.07 -16.62
N GLU A 252 52.47 18.58 -16.91
CA GLU A 252 53.77 18.48 -16.25
C GLU A 252 53.78 18.95 -14.77
N ALA A 253 54.67 18.32 -14.01
CA ALA A 253 55.11 18.58 -12.63
C ALA A 253 55.58 20.05 -12.39
N MET A 254 55.74 20.66 -11.21
CA MET A 254 56.02 20.32 -9.78
C MET A 254 56.05 21.70 -9.03
N PRO A 255 56.46 21.87 -7.73
CA PRO A 255 56.48 20.98 -6.56
C PRO A 255 55.90 21.59 -5.25
N ALA A 256 55.64 20.67 -4.31
CA ALA A 256 55.83 20.73 -2.85
C ALA A 256 55.46 21.98 -2.02
N GLN A 257 54.54 21.79 -1.07
CA GLN A 257 54.76 22.28 0.30
C GLN A 257 54.19 21.29 1.32
N ARG A 258 55.10 20.83 2.19
CA ARG A 258 54.88 19.97 3.36
C ARG A 258 54.81 20.89 4.57
N ASP A 259 53.74 20.80 5.34
CA ASP A 259 53.58 21.14 6.77
C ASP A 259 52.07 21.00 7.04
N SER A 260 51.55 20.52 8.17
CA SER A 260 52.04 19.86 9.38
C SER A 260 50.80 19.78 10.29
N SER A 261 50.63 18.67 11.02
CA SER A 261 49.71 18.53 12.17
C SER A 261 48.20 18.53 11.81
N ASP A 262 47.25 17.92 12.48
CA ASP A 262 47.07 17.40 13.84
C ASP A 262 45.73 16.61 13.75
N ASP A 263 45.70 15.32 14.07
CA ASP A 263 44.99 14.73 15.22
C ASP A 263 43.45 14.93 15.30
N GLY A 264 42.76 13.83 15.60
CA GLY A 264 41.33 13.77 15.98
C GLY A 264 40.34 13.37 14.87
N ASP A 265 39.31 12.57 15.12
CA ASP A 265 39.10 11.52 16.10
C ASP A 265 37.89 10.71 15.59
N ASP A 266 37.78 9.50 16.11
CA ASP A 266 36.68 8.56 15.92
C ASP A 266 35.35 9.14 16.48
N ASP A 267 34.33 9.32 15.65
CA ASP A 267 32.98 9.68 16.10
C ASP A 267 31.98 8.57 15.70
N THR A 268 32.11 7.46 16.44
CA THR A 268 30.99 6.55 16.70
C THR A 268 30.60 6.68 18.18
N ASP A 269 29.30 6.79 18.44
CA ASP A 269 28.58 6.82 19.74
C ASP A 269 28.19 8.18 20.34
N ARG A 270 26.94 8.61 20.08
CA ARG A 270 25.87 8.67 21.12
C ARG A 270 24.59 9.30 20.57
N TYR A 271 23.61 8.43 20.32
CA TYR A 271 22.20 8.82 20.36
C TYR A 271 21.73 8.70 21.81
N GLY A 272 21.37 9.81 22.45
CA GLY A 272 20.59 9.81 23.68
C GLY A 272 21.13 10.72 24.78
N ASP A 273 20.58 11.94 24.84
CA ASP A 273 20.19 12.53 26.13
C ASP A 273 19.05 13.54 25.92
N PRO A 274 17.95 13.50 26.70
CA PRO A 274 16.89 14.50 26.60
C PRO A 274 17.27 15.79 27.34
N VAL A 275 17.22 16.91 26.62
CA VAL A 275 17.38 18.26 27.18
C VAL A 275 16.20 18.55 28.13
N SER A 276 16.49 18.77 29.41
CA SER A 276 15.48 19.08 30.43
C SER A 276 15.03 20.54 30.34
N ALA A 277 13.73 20.78 30.52
CA ALA A 277 13.03 22.07 30.35
C ALA A 277 13.52 23.23 31.24
N THR A 278 14.45 22.99 32.14
CA THR A 278 15.02 23.98 33.05
C THR A 278 16.10 24.83 32.40
N GLN A 279 16.72 24.38 31.31
CA GLN A 279 17.84 25.08 30.64
C GLN A 279 17.41 26.18 29.65
N VAL A 280 16.11 26.30 29.37
CA VAL A 280 15.54 27.33 28.49
C VAL A 280 15.20 28.62 29.25
N ARG A 281 15.14 28.59 30.60
CA ARG A 281 14.73 29.75 31.41
C ARG A 281 15.84 30.74 31.78
N ASP A 282 17.11 30.38 31.60
CA ASP A 282 18.24 31.29 31.91
C ASP A 282 18.66 32.19 30.73
N ARG A 283 17.94 32.16 29.60
CA ARG A 283 18.28 32.97 28.40
C ARG A 283 17.40 34.20 28.18
N THR A 284 16.51 34.56 29.11
CA THR A 284 15.57 35.69 28.95
C THR A 284 15.45 36.64 30.15
N THR A 285 16.46 36.75 31.00
CA THR A 285 16.56 37.89 31.93
C THR A 285 17.37 39.01 31.29
N PRO A 286 16.76 40.18 30.99
CA PRO A 286 17.50 41.37 30.63
C PRO A 286 18.15 41.94 31.90
N ASP A 287 19.47 42.14 31.85
CA ASP A 287 20.20 42.91 32.85
C ASP A 287 19.79 44.40 32.77
N ALA A 288 19.90 45.06 33.92
CA ALA A 288 19.39 46.40 34.25
C ALA A 288 19.82 47.55 33.34
#